data_AF-A0A7C5PB48-F1
#
_entry.id   AF-A0A7C5PB48-F1
#
_cell.length_a   1.000
_cell.length_b   1.000
_cell.length_c   1.000
_cell.angle_alpha   90.00
_cell.angle_beta   90.00
_cell.angle_gamma   90.00
#
_symmetry.space_group_name_H-M   'P 1'
#
loop_
_entity.id
_entity.type
_entity.pdbx_description
1 polymer ?
#
loop_
_entity_poly.entity_id
_entity_poly.type
_entity_poly.pdbx_seq_one_letter_code
_entity_poly.pdbx_strand_id
1 'polypeptide(L)'
;MPIVWGYILGPLCGMQRILIQRLRRYPREEGSRHKQVAIQYAGLMQALMFGSEGGIDGSNLPYSYVSLPLQNADAIAERIRMEIKRILGKNVAVMIVDTDSTFSFRGFHFTYRPNPIKGIYSSKTFLAYVLGRMFKMKRRATPIALKGCRLQVEEALRIAEFANKVRGSGAGKTVWDMVESYNVGLTDVTWEMLEKSRHKPIVIVRKKRSNIA
;
A
#
# COMPACT_ATOMS: atom_id res chain seq x y z
N MET A 1 -13.34 -8.11 13.50
CA MET A 1 -12.82 -6.73 13.30
C MET A 1 -13.16 -5.78 14.45
N PRO A 2 -14.43 -5.54 14.82
CA PRO A 2 -14.78 -4.42 15.71
C PRO A 2 -14.21 -4.51 17.12
N ILE A 3 -14.16 -5.73 17.67
CA ILE A 3 -13.73 -5.98 19.05
C ILE A 3 -12.20 -5.98 19.12
N VAL A 4 -11.57 -6.98 18.48
CA VAL A 4 -10.11 -7.19 18.56
C VAL A 4 -9.34 -5.97 18.06
N TRP A 5 -9.66 -5.43 16.87
CA TRP A 5 -8.96 -4.25 16.36
C TRP A 5 -9.44 -2.94 16.98
N GLY A 6 -10.73 -2.80 17.32
CA GLY A 6 -11.26 -1.57 17.90
C GLY A 6 -10.91 -1.35 19.37
N TYR A 7 -10.62 -2.39 20.14
CA TYR A 7 -10.39 -2.26 21.59
C TYR A 7 -9.03 -2.78 22.06
N ILE A 8 -8.41 -3.72 21.34
CA ILE A 8 -7.14 -4.34 21.76
C ILE A 8 -6.00 -3.92 20.84
N LEU A 9 -5.98 -4.40 19.60
CA LEU A 9 -4.86 -4.20 18.68
C LEU A 9 -4.74 -2.74 18.21
N GLY A 10 -5.86 -2.02 18.04
CA GLY A 10 -5.85 -0.62 17.63
C GLY A 10 -5.09 0.29 18.60
N PRO A 11 -5.47 0.33 19.89
CA PRO A 11 -4.72 1.03 20.93
C PRO A 11 -3.27 0.56 21.05
N LEU A 12 -3.04 -0.76 21.05
CA LEU A 12 -1.71 -1.36 21.17
C LEU A 12 -0.77 -0.95 20.02
N CYS A 13 -1.29 -0.80 18.81
CA CYS A 13 -0.55 -0.34 17.63
C CYS A 13 -0.41 1.19 17.54
N GLY A 14 -0.86 1.94 18.55
CA GLY A 14 -0.87 3.40 18.55
C GLY A 14 -1.63 3.98 17.35
N MET A 15 -2.80 3.42 17.03
CA MET A 15 -3.65 3.94 15.96
C MET A 15 -4.29 5.28 16.35
N GLN A 16 -4.61 6.10 15.35
CA GLN A 16 -5.36 7.34 15.58
C GLN A 16 -6.75 7.02 16.12
N ARG A 17 -7.25 7.87 17.03
CA ARG A 17 -8.56 7.68 17.68
C ARG A 17 -9.69 7.55 16.67
N ILE A 18 -9.66 8.36 15.60
CA ILE A 18 -10.67 8.31 14.52
C ILE A 18 -10.69 6.94 13.82
N LEU A 19 -9.52 6.37 13.51
CA LEU A 19 -9.42 5.05 12.91
C LEU A 19 -9.95 3.95 13.85
N ILE A 20 -9.63 4.05 15.14
CA ILE A 20 -10.15 3.11 16.15
C ILE A 20 -11.69 3.19 16.22
N GLN A 21 -12.27 4.39 16.19
CA GLN A 21 -13.72 4.57 16.18
C GLN A 21 -14.36 3.98 14.91
N ARG A 22 -13.76 4.22 13.73
CA ARG A 22 -14.19 3.61 12.47
C ARG A 22 -14.15 2.08 12.53
N LEU A 23 -13.10 1.50 13.14
CA LEU A 23 -12.99 0.06 13.33
C LEU A 23 -14.05 -0.50 14.29
N ARG A 24 -14.40 0.22 15.35
CA ARG A 24 -15.51 -0.18 16.25
C ARG A 24 -16.86 -0.15 15.55
N ARG A 25 -17.03 0.75 14.58
CA ARG A 25 -18.22 0.88 13.73
C ARG A 25 -18.03 0.22 12.36
N TYR A 26 -17.16 -0.79 12.27
CA TYR A 26 -16.87 -1.45 11.00
C TYR A 26 -18.14 -2.05 10.38
N PRO A 27 -18.42 -1.78 9.09
CA PRO A 27 -19.64 -2.21 8.42
C PRO A 27 -19.71 -3.74 8.39
N ARG A 28 -20.82 -4.31 8.89
CA ARG A 28 -20.93 -5.76 9.03
C ARG A 28 -21.08 -6.44 7.68
N GLU A 29 -21.91 -5.89 6.80
CA GLU A 29 -22.24 -6.53 5.52
C GLU A 29 -21.11 -6.38 4.50
N GLU A 30 -20.77 -5.14 4.14
CA GLU A 30 -19.72 -4.80 3.19
C GLU A 30 -18.37 -5.31 3.69
N GLY A 31 -18.11 -5.16 4.98
CA GLY A 31 -16.91 -5.67 5.62
C GLY A 31 -16.81 -7.20 5.56
N SER A 32 -17.90 -7.94 5.78
CA SER A 32 -17.88 -9.41 5.66
C SER A 32 -17.66 -9.87 4.22
N ARG A 33 -18.28 -9.20 3.24
CA ARG A 33 -18.03 -9.46 1.81
C ARG A 33 -16.56 -9.23 1.45
N HIS A 34 -15.98 -8.11 1.90
CA HIS A 34 -14.56 -7.83 1.70
C HIS A 34 -13.66 -8.89 2.35
N LYS A 35 -13.98 -9.32 3.58
CA LYS A 35 -13.24 -10.39 4.27
C LYS A 35 -13.29 -11.71 3.53
N GLN A 36 -14.43 -12.05 2.94
CA GLN A 36 -14.55 -13.25 2.11
C GLN A 36 -13.57 -13.19 0.93
N VAL A 37 -13.50 -12.06 0.22
CA VAL A 37 -12.54 -11.85 -0.88
C VAL A 37 -11.11 -11.95 -0.38
N ALA A 38 -10.77 -11.31 0.74
CA ALA A 38 -9.44 -11.38 1.33
C ALA A 38 -9.04 -12.81 1.72
N ILE A 39 -9.95 -13.60 2.28
CA ILE A 39 -9.69 -15.01 2.60
C ILE A 39 -9.41 -15.80 1.33
N GLN A 40 -10.21 -15.60 0.27
CA GLN A 40 -10.08 -16.31 -1.00
C GLN A 40 -8.75 -16.00 -1.73
N TYR A 41 -8.32 -14.74 -1.76
CA TYR A 41 -7.16 -14.32 -2.55
C TYR A 41 -5.85 -14.21 -1.75
N ALA A 42 -5.91 -13.93 -0.45
CA ALA A 42 -4.73 -13.66 0.38
C ALA A 42 -4.60 -14.61 1.59
N GLY A 43 -5.65 -15.36 1.91
CA GLY A 43 -5.68 -16.29 3.03
C GLY A 43 -6.08 -15.66 4.36
N LEU A 44 -6.41 -16.52 5.32
CA LEU A 44 -6.97 -16.12 6.62
C LEU A 44 -6.08 -15.12 7.39
N MET A 45 -4.77 -15.37 7.44
CA MET A 45 -3.83 -14.53 8.19
C MET A 45 -3.76 -13.08 7.69
N GLN A 46 -3.98 -12.89 6.39
CA GLN A 46 -4.06 -11.57 5.76
C GLN A 46 -5.44 -10.95 5.95
N ALA A 47 -6.51 -11.75 5.81
CA ALA A 47 -7.87 -11.28 6.06
C ALA A 47 -8.09 -10.82 7.52
N LEU A 48 -7.26 -11.26 8.47
CA LEU A 48 -7.31 -10.74 9.84
C LEU A 48 -6.78 -9.30 9.98
N MET A 49 -6.07 -8.75 9.00
CA MET A 49 -5.70 -7.32 8.97
C MET A 49 -6.92 -6.43 8.76
N PHE A 50 -6.84 -5.16 9.15
CA PHE A 50 -7.91 -4.18 8.89
C PHE A 50 -7.67 -3.24 7.72
N GLY A 51 -6.40 -3.04 7.35
CA GLY A 51 -5.98 -1.95 6.46
C GLY A 51 -5.26 -2.41 5.20
N SER A 52 -4.68 -3.60 5.19
CA SER A 52 -4.26 -4.25 3.96
C SER A 52 -4.34 -5.74 4.13
N GLU A 53 -5.20 -6.31 3.31
CA GLU A 53 -5.69 -7.68 3.42
C GLU A 53 -5.03 -8.50 2.31
N GLY A 54 -3.69 -8.53 2.34
CA GLY A 54 -2.88 -9.03 1.23
C GLY A 54 -2.66 -8.00 0.13
N GLY A 55 -2.82 -6.71 0.44
CA GLY A 55 -2.83 -5.55 -0.47
C GLY A 55 -3.82 -5.67 -1.60
N ILE A 56 -5.01 -6.15 -1.25
CA ILE A 56 -6.27 -5.75 -1.87
C ILE A 56 -6.55 -4.31 -1.39
N ASP A 57 -6.86 -3.41 -2.32
CA ASP A 57 -7.20 -2.01 -2.03
C ASP A 57 -8.65 -1.74 -2.44
N GLY A 58 -9.39 -1.04 -1.58
CA GLY A 58 -10.75 -0.57 -1.87
C GLY A 58 -10.82 0.95 -2.01
N SER A 59 -9.73 1.67 -1.76
CA SER A 59 -9.67 3.12 -1.90
C SER A 59 -9.42 3.52 -3.35
N ASN A 60 -9.88 4.71 -3.75
CA ASN A 60 -9.78 5.22 -5.12
C ASN A 60 -10.46 4.31 -6.17
N LEU A 61 -11.49 3.57 -5.77
CA LEU A 61 -12.30 2.70 -6.61
C LEU A 61 -13.79 3.00 -6.36
N PRO A 62 -14.65 2.86 -7.38
CA PRO A 62 -16.06 3.18 -7.24
C PRO A 62 -16.85 1.98 -6.72
N TYR A 63 -18.02 2.28 -6.18
CA TYR A 63 -18.98 1.32 -5.66
C TYR A 63 -18.36 0.42 -4.59
N SER A 64 -18.54 -0.89 -4.74
CA SER A 64 -17.92 -1.91 -3.89
C SER A 64 -16.73 -2.60 -4.56
N TYR A 65 -16.13 -1.99 -5.60
CA TYR A 65 -15.00 -2.59 -6.29
C TYR A 65 -13.72 -2.54 -5.43
N VAL A 66 -12.88 -3.54 -5.65
CA VAL A 66 -11.55 -3.64 -5.04
C VAL A 66 -10.52 -4.01 -6.09
N SER A 67 -9.30 -3.50 -5.99
CA SER A 67 -8.19 -3.92 -6.81
C SER A 67 -7.50 -5.10 -6.16
N LEU A 68 -7.39 -6.20 -6.88
CA LEU A 68 -6.64 -7.36 -6.43
C LEU A 68 -5.12 -7.11 -6.46
N PRO A 69 -4.35 -7.85 -5.66
CA PRO A 69 -2.90 -7.70 -5.61
C PRO A 69 -2.27 -7.94 -7.00
N LEU A 70 -1.30 -7.08 -7.36
CA LEU A 70 -0.64 -7.17 -8.65
C LEU A 70 0.13 -8.49 -8.80
N GLN A 71 -0.27 -9.31 -9.76
CA GLN A 71 0.44 -10.54 -10.11
C GLN A 71 1.60 -10.22 -11.05
N ASN A 72 2.71 -10.95 -10.89
CA ASN A 72 3.89 -10.82 -11.75
C ASN A 72 4.45 -9.39 -11.87
N ALA A 73 4.48 -8.66 -10.74
CA ALA A 73 4.93 -7.26 -10.68
C ALA A 73 6.30 -7.05 -11.36
N ASP A 74 7.21 -8.03 -11.25
CA ASP A 74 8.51 -8.01 -11.91
C ASP A 74 8.42 -7.99 -13.45
N ALA A 75 7.54 -8.80 -14.04
CA ALA A 75 7.32 -8.83 -15.49
C ALA A 75 6.65 -7.54 -15.98
N ILE A 76 5.72 -7.00 -15.19
CA ILE A 76 5.04 -5.73 -15.49
C ILE A 76 6.04 -4.57 -15.46
N ALA A 77 6.89 -4.50 -14.43
CA ALA A 77 7.92 -3.48 -14.33
C ALA A 77 8.89 -3.54 -15.53
N GLU A 78 9.26 -4.74 -15.97
CA GLU A 78 10.12 -4.93 -17.13
C GLU A 78 9.42 -4.52 -18.43
N ARG A 79 8.13 -4.88 -18.60
CA ARG A 79 7.34 -4.45 -19.77
C ARG A 79 7.24 -2.94 -19.86
N ILE A 80 6.93 -2.25 -18.76
CA ILE A 80 6.88 -0.77 -18.72
C ILE A 80 8.23 -0.19 -19.13
N ARG A 81 9.33 -0.74 -18.59
CA ARG A 81 10.69 -0.31 -18.93
C ARG A 81 11.00 -0.47 -20.42
N MET A 82 10.65 -1.62 -21.00
CA MET A 82 10.86 -1.90 -22.43
C MET A 82 10.04 -0.97 -23.32
N GLU A 83 8.77 -0.70 -22.97
CA GLU A 83 7.93 0.24 -23.72
C GLU A 83 8.46 1.68 -23.65
N ILE A 84 8.93 2.13 -22.49
CA ILE A 84 9.59 3.44 -22.35
C ILE A 84 10.83 3.53 -23.25
N LYS A 85 11.65 2.46 -23.28
CA LYS A 85 12.82 2.42 -24.16
C LYS A 85 12.41 2.42 -25.64
N ARG A 86 11.38 1.66 -26.01
CA ARG A 86 10.89 1.56 -27.39
C ARG A 86 10.32 2.87 -27.91
N ILE A 87 9.51 3.55 -27.10
CA ILE A 87 8.79 4.77 -27.50
C ILE A 87 9.69 6.01 -27.38
N LEU A 88 10.47 6.12 -26.29
CA LEU A 88 11.21 7.35 -25.96
C LEU A 88 12.73 7.22 -26.16
N GLY A 89 13.25 6.02 -26.46
CA GLY A 89 14.69 5.77 -26.57
C GLY A 89 15.45 5.92 -25.24
N LYS A 90 14.74 6.03 -24.10
CA LYS A 90 15.35 6.29 -22.78
C LYS A 90 15.53 4.99 -22.01
N ASN A 91 16.76 4.76 -21.55
CA ASN A 91 17.04 3.70 -20.59
C ASN A 91 16.72 4.22 -19.18
N VAL A 92 15.68 3.65 -18.57
CA VAL A 92 15.22 4.00 -17.23
C VAL A 92 15.17 2.77 -16.32
N ALA A 93 15.14 3.02 -15.01
CA ALA A 93 14.71 2.03 -14.04
C ALA A 93 13.23 2.22 -13.73
N VAL A 94 12.51 1.13 -13.51
CA VAL A 94 11.09 1.12 -13.14
C VAL A 94 10.95 0.41 -11.81
N MET A 95 10.28 1.06 -10.85
CA MET A 95 9.95 0.50 -9.55
C MET A 95 8.44 0.56 -9.38
N ILE A 96 7.83 -0.56 -9.00
CA ILE A 96 6.42 -0.61 -8.60
C ILE A 96 6.38 -0.59 -7.08
N VAL A 97 5.56 0.31 -6.54
CA VAL A 97 5.48 0.60 -5.11
C VAL A 97 4.04 0.45 -4.64
N ASP A 98 3.88 -0.18 -3.49
CA ASP A 98 2.62 -0.26 -2.77
C ASP A 98 2.67 0.57 -1.47
N THR A 99 1.53 1.10 -1.07
CA THR A 99 1.37 1.91 0.16
C THR A 99 1.50 1.10 1.44
N ASP A 100 1.39 -0.23 1.34
CA ASP A 100 1.62 -1.12 2.47
C ASP A 100 2.98 -0.87 3.12
N SER A 101 2.97 -0.89 4.45
CA SER A 101 4.14 -0.53 5.24
C SER A 101 5.13 -1.68 5.33
N THR A 102 6.36 -1.44 4.88
CA THR A 102 7.55 -2.16 5.31
C THR A 102 8.10 -1.50 6.58
N PHE A 103 8.34 -2.32 7.61
CA PHE A 103 8.96 -1.92 8.87
C PHE A 103 10.46 -2.20 8.83
N SER A 104 11.24 -1.41 9.57
CA SER A 104 12.70 -1.52 9.57
C SER A 104 13.27 -1.37 10.96
N PHE A 105 14.17 -2.29 11.33
CA PHE A 105 14.88 -2.29 12.61
C PHE A 105 16.31 -2.79 12.41
N ARG A 106 17.31 -1.96 12.73
CA ARG A 106 18.76 -2.29 12.68
C ARG A 106 19.21 -3.02 11.39
N GLY A 107 18.73 -2.58 10.23
CA GLY A 107 19.09 -3.15 8.92
C GLY A 107 18.24 -4.36 8.49
N PHE A 108 17.40 -4.90 9.37
CA PHE A 108 16.39 -5.87 9.02
C PHE A 108 15.12 -5.16 8.53
N HIS A 109 14.60 -5.58 7.39
CA HIS A 109 13.39 -5.04 6.77
C HIS A 109 12.35 -6.13 6.64
N PHE A 110 11.14 -5.87 7.12
CA PHE A 110 10.06 -6.84 7.02
C PHE A 110 8.71 -6.19 6.77
N THR A 111 7.82 -6.95 6.14
CA THR A 111 6.48 -6.53 5.78
C THR A 111 5.50 -7.67 5.97
N TYR A 112 4.23 -7.32 6.07
CA TYR A 112 3.13 -8.28 5.97
C TYR A 112 2.66 -8.44 4.50
N ARG A 113 3.02 -7.52 3.59
CA ARG A 113 2.64 -7.62 2.17
C ARG A 113 3.37 -8.78 1.49
N PRO A 114 2.67 -9.66 0.76
CA PRO A 114 3.31 -10.71 -0.03
C PRO A 114 4.19 -10.13 -1.16
N ASN A 115 5.21 -10.90 -1.55
CA ASN A 115 6.04 -10.67 -2.74
C ASN A 115 6.73 -9.29 -2.82
N PRO A 116 7.41 -8.80 -1.76
CA PRO A 116 8.26 -7.62 -1.88
C PRO A 116 9.53 -7.94 -2.68
N ILE A 117 10.29 -6.91 -3.05
CA ILE A 117 11.63 -7.11 -3.65
C ILE A 117 12.57 -7.89 -2.72
N LYS A 118 13.62 -8.50 -3.30
CA LYS A 118 14.65 -9.23 -2.55
C LYS A 118 15.27 -8.36 -1.46
N GLY A 119 15.47 -8.96 -0.28
CA GLY A 119 16.06 -8.31 0.90
C GLY A 119 15.05 -7.61 1.82
N ILE A 120 13.74 -7.73 1.52
CA ILE A 120 12.66 -7.46 2.48
C ILE A 120 12.00 -8.80 2.83
N TYR A 121 11.94 -9.13 4.11
CA TYR A 121 11.27 -10.35 4.59
C TYR A 121 9.75 -10.15 4.63
N SER A 122 8.98 -11.04 3.99
CA SER A 122 7.52 -11.00 4.06
C SER A 122 7.01 -12.10 4.99
N SER A 123 6.49 -11.75 6.17
CA SER A 123 5.87 -12.75 7.07
C SER A 123 4.53 -13.25 6.56
N LYS A 124 3.87 -12.47 5.68
CA LYS A 124 2.49 -12.69 5.21
C LYS A 124 1.45 -12.77 6.34
N THR A 125 1.75 -12.17 7.49
CA THR A 125 0.89 -12.21 8.68
C THR A 125 0.63 -10.82 9.23
N PHE A 126 -0.58 -10.61 9.78
CA PHE A 126 -0.93 -9.38 10.47
C PHE A 126 0.01 -9.04 11.65
N LEU A 127 0.69 -10.05 12.22
CA LEU A 127 1.66 -9.87 13.30
C LEU A 127 2.83 -8.95 12.93
N ALA A 128 3.29 -8.97 11.67
CA ALA A 128 4.34 -8.04 11.25
C ALA A 128 3.86 -6.58 11.35
N TYR A 129 2.60 -6.31 11.05
CA TYR A 129 2.02 -4.98 11.29
C TYR A 129 1.96 -4.66 12.78
N VAL A 130 1.47 -5.58 13.60
CA VAL A 130 1.32 -5.37 15.05
C VAL A 130 2.67 -5.09 15.71
N LEU A 131 3.66 -5.95 15.50
CA LEU A 131 5.01 -5.79 16.05
C LEU A 131 5.66 -4.49 15.56
N GLY A 132 5.61 -4.24 14.26
CA GLY A 132 6.19 -3.04 13.66
C GLY A 132 5.60 -1.74 14.24
N ARG A 133 4.28 -1.73 14.50
CA ARG A 133 3.59 -0.60 15.11
C ARG A 133 3.85 -0.46 16.60
N MET A 134 3.77 -1.56 17.36
CA MET A 134 4.01 -1.59 18.81
C MET A 134 5.40 -1.05 19.16
N PHE A 135 6.43 -1.50 18.44
CA PHE A 135 7.81 -1.06 18.66
C PHE A 135 8.14 0.25 17.95
N LYS A 136 7.15 0.96 17.39
CA LYS A 136 7.31 2.25 16.69
C LYS A 136 8.41 2.22 15.62
N MET A 137 8.53 1.09 14.93
CA MET A 137 9.58 0.89 13.93
C MET A 137 9.39 1.83 12.74
N LYS A 138 10.49 2.14 12.05
CA LYS A 138 10.46 3.00 10.87
C LYS A 138 9.60 2.36 9.77
N ARG A 139 8.58 3.08 9.31
CA ARG A 139 7.63 2.65 8.27
C ARG A 139 7.94 3.32 6.94
N ARG A 140 7.91 2.53 5.86
CA ARG A 140 8.10 3.01 4.49
C ARG A 140 7.18 2.25 3.54
N ALA A 141 6.77 2.89 2.45
CA ALA A 141 6.07 2.23 1.35
C ALA A 141 6.88 1.02 0.82
N THR A 142 6.19 -0.04 0.43
CA THR A 142 6.81 -1.32 0.06
C THR A 142 7.10 -1.36 -1.44
N PRO A 143 8.37 -1.41 -1.88
CA PRO A 143 8.69 -1.72 -3.26
C PRO A 143 8.39 -3.21 -3.54
N ILE A 144 7.55 -3.47 -4.53
CA ILE A 144 7.14 -4.84 -4.92
C ILE A 144 7.84 -5.34 -6.18
N ALA A 145 8.39 -4.43 -7.00
CA ALA A 145 9.22 -4.78 -8.15
C ALA A 145 10.24 -3.68 -8.44
N LEU A 146 11.40 -4.08 -8.97
CA LEU A 146 12.45 -3.16 -9.43
C LEU A 146 13.18 -3.75 -10.64
N LYS A 147 13.16 -3.03 -11.76
CA LYS A 147 13.81 -3.42 -13.01
C LYS A 147 14.62 -2.27 -13.62
N GLY A 148 15.66 -2.62 -14.39
CA GLY A 148 16.53 -1.65 -15.07
C GLY A 148 17.69 -1.11 -14.25
N CYS A 149 17.81 -1.45 -12.96
CA CYS A 149 18.99 -1.16 -12.15
C CYS A 149 19.11 -2.12 -10.97
N ARG A 150 20.27 -2.09 -10.29
CA ARG A 150 20.47 -2.71 -8.98
C ARG A 150 20.54 -1.61 -7.93
N LEU A 151 19.69 -1.67 -6.92
CA LEU A 151 19.72 -0.78 -5.77
C LEU A 151 19.86 -1.61 -4.50
N GLN A 152 20.51 -1.03 -3.49
CA GLN A 152 20.43 -1.57 -2.14
C GLN A 152 18.98 -1.41 -1.63
N VAL A 153 18.52 -2.36 -0.81
CA VAL A 153 17.15 -2.37 -0.27
C VAL A 153 16.81 -1.08 0.46
N GLU A 154 17.76 -0.55 1.21
CA GLU A 154 17.60 0.69 1.95
C GLU A 154 17.41 1.91 1.02
N GLU A 155 18.11 1.96 -0.12
CA GLU A 155 17.91 3.00 -1.14
C GLU A 155 16.56 2.84 -1.83
N ALA A 156 16.17 1.60 -2.18
CA ALA A 156 14.87 1.32 -2.78
C ALA A 156 13.71 1.74 -1.86
N LEU A 157 13.79 1.42 -0.56
CA LEU A 157 12.80 1.83 0.44
C LEU A 157 12.74 3.35 0.63
N ARG A 158 13.87 4.06 0.56
CA ARG A 158 13.89 5.53 0.62
C ARG A 158 13.21 6.15 -0.60
N ILE A 159 13.51 5.64 -1.80
CA ILE A 159 12.88 6.11 -3.04
C ILE A 159 11.38 5.83 -3.02
N ALA A 160 10.97 4.62 -2.60
CA ALA A 160 9.57 4.24 -2.50
C ALA A 160 8.79 5.15 -1.55
N GLU A 161 9.33 5.41 -0.35
CA GLU A 161 8.69 6.31 0.62
C GLU A 161 8.62 7.75 0.12
N PHE A 162 9.69 8.24 -0.52
CA PHE A 162 9.70 9.58 -1.11
C PHE A 162 8.65 9.71 -2.20
N ALA A 163 8.58 8.74 -3.12
CA ALA A 163 7.60 8.71 -4.19
C ALA A 163 6.16 8.67 -3.65
N ASN A 164 5.90 7.83 -2.63
CA ASN A 164 4.58 7.74 -2.01
C ASN A 164 4.14 9.07 -1.38
N LYS A 165 5.06 9.80 -0.72
CA LYS A 165 4.76 11.12 -0.16
C LYS A 165 4.43 12.16 -1.23
N VAL A 166 5.21 12.22 -2.30
CA VAL A 166 5.03 13.19 -3.41
C VAL A 166 3.75 12.89 -4.21
N ARG A 167 3.43 11.62 -4.39
CA ARG A 167 2.18 11.17 -5.03
C ARG A 167 0.94 11.73 -4.31
N GLY A 168 0.95 11.73 -2.98
CA GLY A 168 -0.21 12.06 -2.17
C GLY A 168 -1.23 10.91 -2.13
N SER A 169 -2.46 11.22 -1.71
CA SER A 169 -3.51 10.22 -1.42
C SER A 169 -4.70 10.24 -2.37
N GLY A 170 -4.71 11.05 -3.44
CA GLY A 170 -5.86 11.13 -4.34
C GLY A 170 -7.14 11.51 -3.60
N ALA A 171 -8.18 10.69 -3.72
CA ALA A 171 -9.48 10.90 -3.06
C ALA A 171 -9.47 10.62 -1.55
N GLY A 172 -8.39 10.03 -0.99
CA GLY A 172 -8.29 9.68 0.42
C GLY A 172 -7.25 8.59 0.69
N LYS A 173 -6.77 8.47 1.93
CA LYS A 173 -5.80 7.41 2.30
C LYS A 173 -6.48 6.06 2.55
N THR A 174 -7.78 6.08 2.79
CA THR A 174 -8.61 4.91 3.10
C THR A 174 -9.97 5.08 2.45
N VAL A 175 -10.75 3.99 2.37
CA VAL A 175 -12.14 4.02 1.91
C VAL A 175 -12.98 5.03 2.72
N TRP A 176 -12.76 5.10 4.03
CA TRP A 176 -13.44 6.08 4.88
C TRP A 176 -13.09 7.53 4.53
N ASP A 177 -11.81 7.82 4.25
CA ASP A 177 -11.41 9.17 3.86
C ASP A 177 -11.98 9.55 2.48
N MET A 178 -12.09 8.56 1.59
CA MET A 178 -12.69 8.73 0.26
C MET A 178 -14.18 9.05 0.34
N VAL A 179 -14.95 8.33 1.16
CA VAL A 179 -16.39 8.57 1.25
C VAL A 179 -16.72 9.85 2.02
N GLU A 180 -15.88 10.21 3.01
CA GLU A 180 -15.98 11.49 3.70
C GLU A 180 -15.67 12.68 2.76
N SER A 181 -14.72 12.55 1.83
CA SER A 181 -14.36 13.64 0.92
C SER A 181 -15.45 13.96 -0.10
N TYR A 182 -16.27 12.97 -0.47
CA TYR A 182 -17.44 13.16 -1.33
C TYR A 182 -18.77 13.29 -0.56
N ASN A 183 -18.76 13.12 0.76
CA ASN A 183 -19.95 13.10 1.61
C ASN A 183 -21.01 12.08 1.16
N VAL A 184 -20.58 10.84 0.92
CA VAL A 184 -21.43 9.73 0.45
C VAL A 184 -21.28 8.48 1.33
N GLY A 185 -22.11 7.45 1.12
CA GLY A 185 -21.97 6.15 1.77
C GLY A 185 -20.79 5.33 1.23
N LEU A 186 -20.44 4.25 1.94
CA LEU A 186 -19.27 3.41 1.64
C LEU A 186 -19.27 2.80 0.22
N THR A 187 -20.44 2.59 -0.36
CA THR A 187 -20.63 1.97 -1.68
C THR A 187 -21.16 2.94 -2.73
N ASP A 188 -21.19 4.24 -2.42
CA ASP A 188 -21.89 5.23 -3.23
C ASP A 188 -20.94 6.16 -4.00
N VAL A 189 -19.63 5.91 -3.90
CA VAL A 189 -18.61 6.61 -4.69
C VAL A 189 -18.71 6.14 -6.15
N THR A 190 -18.93 7.06 -7.09
CA THR A 190 -19.08 6.73 -8.52
C THR A 190 -17.82 7.02 -9.34
N TRP A 191 -17.80 6.58 -10.60
CA TRP A 191 -16.72 6.91 -11.53
C TRP A 191 -16.59 8.42 -11.74
N GLU A 192 -17.72 9.11 -11.94
CA GLU A 192 -17.77 10.56 -12.19
C GLU A 192 -17.23 11.37 -11.02
N MET A 193 -17.35 10.85 -9.79
CA MET A 193 -16.73 11.46 -8.62
C MET A 193 -15.21 11.30 -8.67
N LEU A 194 -14.72 10.09 -8.92
CA LEU A 194 -13.28 9.78 -8.97
C LEU A 194 -12.56 10.48 -10.12
N GLU A 195 -13.22 10.70 -11.26
CA GLU A 195 -12.66 11.46 -12.39
C GLU A 195 -12.31 12.91 -12.03
N LYS A 196 -13.01 13.49 -11.04
CA LYS A 196 -12.72 14.84 -10.54
C LYS A 196 -11.49 14.88 -9.62
N SER A 197 -11.06 13.73 -9.11
CA SER A 197 -9.90 13.63 -8.23
C SER A 197 -8.60 13.66 -9.01
N ARG A 198 -7.64 14.48 -8.54
CA ARG A 198 -6.30 14.53 -9.13
C ARG A 198 -5.52 13.26 -8.78
N HIS A 199 -5.46 12.33 -9.73
CA HIS A 199 -4.66 11.11 -9.61
C HIS A 199 -3.24 11.30 -10.18
N LYS A 200 -2.23 10.77 -9.47
CA LYS A 200 -0.81 10.85 -9.88
C LYS A 200 -0.17 9.46 -9.84
N PRO A 201 -0.45 8.57 -10.80
CA PRO A 201 -0.02 7.18 -10.73
C PRO A 201 1.50 7.01 -10.87
N ILE A 202 2.19 7.99 -11.46
CA ILE A 202 3.60 7.91 -11.82
C ILE A 202 4.37 9.04 -11.13
N VAL A 203 5.50 8.69 -10.50
CA VAL A 203 6.44 9.64 -9.93
C VAL A 203 7.81 9.43 -10.58
N ILE A 204 8.38 10.51 -11.13
CA ILE A 204 9.72 10.48 -11.73
C ILE A 204 10.72 10.92 -10.66
N VAL A 205 11.65 10.03 -10.31
CA VAL A 205 12.72 10.31 -9.35
C VAL A 205 14.03 10.48 -10.09
N ARG A 206 14.67 11.64 -9.91
CA ARG A 206 16.00 11.95 -10.46
C ARG A 206 17.00 12.05 -9.32
N LYS A 207 18.02 11.20 -9.32
CA LYS A 207 19.15 11.33 -8.40
C LYS A 207 19.93 12.60 -8.78
N LYS A 208 20.10 13.52 -7.83
CA LYS A 208 20.98 14.68 -8.04
C LYS A 208 22.40 14.14 -8.18
N ARG A 209 23.12 14.55 -9.23
CA ARG A 209 24.56 14.27 -9.31
C ARG A 209 25.19 14.95 -8.09
N SER A 210 25.90 14.19 -7.27
CA SER A 210 26.81 14.77 -6.29
C SER A 210 27.92 15.44 -7.10
N ASN A 211 27.98 16.77 -7.07
CA ASN A 211 29.20 17.47 -7.45
C ASN A 211 30.23 17.12 -6.37
N ILE A 212 30.92 16.00 -6.55
CA ILE A 212 32.18 15.76 -5.87
C ILE A 212 33.18 16.47 -6.78
N ALA A 213 33.51 17.70 -6.39
CA ALA A 213 34.71 18.38 -6.83
C ALA A 213 35.90 17.77 -6.06
#